data_AF-A0A1S6FGX0-F1
#
_entry.id   AF-A0A1S6FGX0-F1
#
_cell.length_a   1.000
_cell.length_b   1.000
_cell.length_c   1.000
_cell.angle_alpha   90.00
_cell.angle_beta   90.00
_cell.angle_gamma   90.00
#
_symmetry.space_group_name_H-M   'P 1'
#
loop_
_entity.id
_entity.type
_entity.pdbx_description
1 polymer ?
#
loop_
_entity_poly.entity_id
_entity_poly.type
_entity_poly.pdbx_seq_one_letter_code
_entity_poly.pdbx_strand_id
1 'polypeptide(L)' 'MQAEHTSYERALGEIGCGAKRTRWTWYISPGIAGLGSSPTAQRYAIRSVDEARAYLAHPLLSTRYAECVSALHAYPKA' A
#
# COMPACT_ATOMS: atom_id res chain seq x y z
N MET A 1 -8.99 -14.00 9.51
CA MET A 1 -7.92 -13.12 8.96
C MET A 1 -7.87 -13.28 7.43
N GLN A 2 -8.98 -13.07 6.70
CA GLN A 2 -9.09 -13.36 5.25
C GLN A 2 -8.92 -12.13 4.34
N ALA A 3 -8.82 -10.93 4.91
CA ALA A 3 -8.88 -9.68 4.14
C ALA A 3 -7.56 -9.32 3.42
N GLU A 4 -6.43 -9.86 3.87
CA GLU A 4 -5.11 -9.39 3.43
C GLU A 4 -4.67 -9.98 2.09
N HIS A 5 -4.94 -11.27 1.85
CA HIS A 5 -4.62 -11.92 0.57
C HIS A 5 -5.44 -11.32 -0.58
N THR A 6 -6.74 -11.12 -0.34
CA THR A 6 -7.66 -10.56 -1.36
C THR A 6 -7.41 -9.09 -1.65
N SER A 7 -6.84 -8.33 -0.70
CA SER A 7 -6.51 -6.91 -0.90
C SER A 7 -5.20 -6.73 -1.67
N TYR A 8 -4.21 -7.61 -1.45
CA TYR A 8 -2.92 -7.56 -2.14
C TYR A 8 -3.03 -7.91 -3.63
N GLU A 9 -3.62 -9.06 -3.93
CA GLU A 9 -3.78 -9.53 -5.32
C GLU A 9 -4.65 -8.56 -6.13
N ARG A 10 -5.69 -8.01 -5.50
CA ARG A 10 -6.55 -6.99 -6.12
C ARG A 10 -5.81 -5.69 -6.39
N ALA A 11 -4.93 -5.26 -5.49
CA ALA A 11 -4.12 -4.07 -5.70
C ALA A 11 -3.18 -4.22 -6.90
N LEU A 12 -2.48 -5.35 -7.00
CA LEU A 12 -1.61 -5.63 -8.14
C LEU A 12 -2.39 -5.62 -9.47
N GLY A 13 -3.57 -6.24 -9.49
CA GLY A 13 -4.45 -6.21 -10.67
C GLY A 13 -4.89 -4.79 -11.04
N GLU A 14 -5.29 -3.98 -10.06
CA GLU A 14 -5.71 -2.59 -10.30
C GLU A 14 -4.55 -1.67 -10.74
N ILE A 15 -3.35 -1.85 -10.17
CA ILE A 15 -2.14 -1.13 -10.59
C ILE A 15 -1.78 -1.51 -12.03
N GLY A 16 -1.82 -2.80 -12.38
CA GLY A 16 -1.57 -3.29 -13.74
C GLY A 16 -2.59 -2.80 -14.77
N CYS A 17 -3.80 -2.41 -14.34
CA CYS A 17 -4.81 -1.77 -15.17
C CYS A 17 -4.76 -0.23 -15.14
N GLY A 18 -3.84 0.38 -14.39
CA GLY A 18 -3.69 1.83 -14.28
C GLY A 18 -4.84 2.55 -13.56
N ALA A 19 -5.79 1.80 -12.98
CA ALA A 19 -7.00 2.36 -12.40
C ALA A 19 -7.25 1.76 -11.02
N LYS A 20 -7.00 2.57 -9.98
CA LYS A 20 -7.37 2.22 -8.61
C LYS A 20 -8.88 2.30 -8.44
N ARG A 21 -9.52 1.15 -8.17
CA ARG A 21 -10.97 0.98 -8.05
C ARG A 21 -11.39 0.67 -6.62
N THR A 22 -10.54 0.05 -5.81
CA THR A 22 -10.86 -0.33 -4.43
C THR A 22 -9.94 0.30 -3.40
N ARG A 23 -10.27 0.13 -2.12
CA ARG A 23 -9.58 0.78 -0.99
C ARG A 23 -8.56 -0.17 -0.36
N TRP A 24 -7.43 -0.39 -1.05
CA TRP A 24 -6.29 -1.18 -0.55
C TRP A 24 -5.07 -0.33 -0.16
N THR A 25 -5.03 0.96 -0.53
CA THR A 25 -3.85 1.81 -0.36
C THR A 25 -3.34 1.88 1.07
N TRP A 26 -4.22 1.83 2.08
CA TRP A 26 -3.80 1.88 3.49
C TRP A 26 -2.96 0.68 3.94
N TYR A 27 -3.13 -0.48 3.30
CA TYR A 27 -2.41 -1.71 3.66
C TYR A 27 -1.07 -1.82 2.92
N ILE A 28 -0.98 -1.23 1.73
CA ILE A 28 0.18 -1.35 0.84
C ILE A 28 1.06 -0.11 0.90
N SER A 29 0.48 1.08 1.00
CA SER A 29 1.20 2.35 1.08
C SER A 29 0.55 3.21 2.17
N PRO A 30 0.79 2.90 3.45
CA PRO A 30 0.29 3.72 4.54
C PRO A 30 0.82 5.15 4.39
N GLY A 31 -0.10 6.12 4.32
CA GLY A 31 0.27 7.53 4.26
C GLY A 31 0.91 7.99 5.58
N ILE A 32 1.52 9.17 5.57
CA ILE A 32 2.01 9.80 6.79
C ILE A 32 0.81 10.29 7.62
N ALA A 33 0.90 10.13 8.94
CA ALA A 33 -0.11 10.64 9.86
C ALA A 33 -0.33 12.14 9.63
N GLY A 34 -1.60 12.55 9.56
CA GLY A 34 -1.98 13.93 9.27
C GLY A 34 -2.29 14.23 7.79
N LEU A 35 -1.89 13.37 6.85
CA LEU A 35 -2.26 13.55 5.43
C LEU A 35 -3.67 13.02 5.10
N GLY A 36 -4.16 12.03 5.87
CA GLY A 36 -5.47 11.41 5.67
C GLY A 36 -6.51 11.88 6.69
N SER A 37 -7.66 12.37 6.22
CA SER A 37 -8.78 12.76 7.09
C SER A 37 -9.71 11.61 7.46
N SER A 38 -9.66 10.48 6.72
CA SER A 38 -10.54 9.35 7.00
C SER A 38 -10.07 8.54 8.23
N PRO A 39 -10.98 8.00 9.06
CA PRO A 39 -10.62 7.20 10.24
C PRO A 39 -9.73 6.00 9.90
N THR A 40 -9.97 5.35 8.76
CA THR A 40 -9.15 4.23 8.29
C THR A 40 -7.74 4.67 7.86
N ALA A 41 -7.62 5.82 7.19
CA ALA A 41 -6.31 6.37 6.85
C ALA A 41 -5.50 6.72 8.11
N GLN A 42 -6.13 7.30 9.14
CA GLN A 42 -5.46 7.61 10.40
C GLN A 42 -5.07 6.35 11.19
N ARG A 43 -5.87 5.29 11.08
CA ARG A 43 -5.60 4.01 11.75
C ARG A 43 -4.34 3.33 11.21
N TYR A 44 -4.15 3.36 9.90
CA TYR A 44 -3.03 2.72 9.21
C TYR A 44 -1.89 3.68 8.87
N ALA A 45 -1.96 4.95 9.25
CA ALA A 45 -0.93 5.92 8.91
C ALA A 45 0.37 5.69 9.69
N ILE A 46 1.50 5.87 9.01
CA ILE A 46 2.83 5.92 9.62
C ILE A 46 2.94 7.21 10.44
N ARG A 47 3.21 7.08 11.74
CA ARG A 47 3.29 8.20 12.69
C ARG A 47 4.72 8.68 12.94
N SER A 48 5.72 7.86 12.63
CA SER A 48 7.13 8.21 12.84
C SER A 48 8.04 7.57 11.79
N VAL A 49 9.26 8.10 11.70
CA VAL A 49 10.32 7.52 10.86
C VAL A 49 10.68 6.10 11.32
N ASP A 50 10.66 5.83 12.62
CA ASP A 50 10.90 4.49 13.16
C ASP A 50 9.82 3.49 12.74
N GLU A 51 8.55 3.90 12.72
CA GLU A 51 7.46 3.07 12.21
C GLU A 51 7.61 2.80 10.70
N ALA A 52 8.04 3.81 9.93
CA ALA A 52 8.37 3.61 8.52
C ALA A 52 9.51 2.60 8.32
N ARG A 53 10.57 2.70 9.12
CA ARG A 53 11.70 1.76 9.09
C ARG A 53 11.26 0.35 9.49
N ALA A 54 10.43 0.22 10.52
CA ALA A 54 9.88 -1.08 10.93
C ALA A 54 8.98 -1.70 9.86
N TYR A 55 8.16 -0.89 9.18
CA TYR A 55 7.34 -1.33 8.05
C TYR A 55 8.21 -1.88 6.91
N LEU A 56 9.28 -1.14 6.55
CA LEU A 56 10.23 -1.56 5.51
C LEU A 56 11.15 -2.71 5.94
N ALA A 57 11.39 -2.90 7.24
CA ALA A 57 12.17 -4.03 7.75
C ALA A 57 11.36 -5.33 7.77
N HIS A 58 10.03 -5.25 7.70
CA HIS A 58 9.18 -6.43 7.76
C HIS A 58 9.25 -7.22 6.44
N PRO A 59 9.60 -8.52 6.43
CA PRO A 59 9.90 -9.28 5.22
C PRO A 59 8.71 -9.38 4.25
N LEU A 60 7.49 -9.56 4.76
CA LEU A 60 6.30 -9.61 3.92
C LEU A 60 5.84 -8.23 3.40
N LEU A 61 5.83 -7.20 4.25
CA LEU A 61 5.30 -5.88 3.90
C LEU A 61 6.24 -5.16 2.92
N SER A 62 7.54 -5.25 3.15
CA SER A 62 8.56 -4.72 2.24
C SER A 62 8.49 -5.34 0.85
N THR A 63 8.35 -6.67 0.76
CA THR A 63 8.19 -7.39 -0.50
C THR A 63 6.93 -6.93 -1.24
N ARG A 64 5.78 -6.90 -0.56
CA ARG A 64 4.51 -6.45 -1.15
C ARG A 64 4.56 -5.00 -1.62
N TYR A 65 5.19 -4.12 -0.83
CA TYR A 65 5.39 -2.73 -1.20
C TYR A 65 6.25 -2.61 -2.46
N ALA A 66 7.39 -3.31 -2.51
CA ALA A 66 8.29 -3.30 -3.65
C ALA A 66 7.63 -3.83 -4.92
N GLU A 67 6.86 -4.92 -4.83
CA GLU A 67 6.11 -5.48 -5.95
C GLU A 67 5.07 -4.48 -6.49
N CYS A 68 4.32 -3.80 -5.62
CA CYS A 68 3.35 -2.79 -6.03
C CYS A 68 4.01 -1.56 -6.68
N VAL A 69 5.12 -1.07 -6.12
CA VAL A 69 5.90 0.03 -6.72
C VAL A 69 6.48 -0.38 -8.07
N SER A 70 6.97 -1.61 -8.19
CA SER A 70 7.50 -2.16 -9.44
C SER A 70 6.41 -2.27 -10.50
N ALA A 71 5.22 -2.76 -10.13
CA ALA A 71 4.06 -2.82 -11.03
C ALA A 71 3.63 -1.42 -11.49
N LEU A 72 3.69 -0.42 -10.62
CA LEU A 72 3.39 0.97 -10.97
C LEU A 72 4.42 1.56 -11.94
N HIS A 73 5.71 1.29 -11.75
CA HIS A 73 6.77 1.72 -12.66
C HIS A 73 6.72 1.01 -14.02
N ALA A 74 6.35 -0.27 -14.03
CA ALA A 74 6.21 -1.05 -15.25
C ALA A 74 4.97 -0.66 -16.06
N TYR A 75 4.01 0.05 -15.45
CA TYR A 75 2.82 0.52 -16.15
C TYR A 75 3.22 1.60 -17.19
N PRO A 76 3.00 1.37 -18.48
CA PRO A 76 3.38 2.32 -19.52
C PRO A 76 2.58 3.62 -19.34
N LYS A 77 3.28 4.75 -19.17
CA LYS A 77 2.65 6.07 -19.24
C LYS A 77 2.11 6.27 -20.66
N ALA A 78 0.80 6.47 -20.77
CA ALA A 78 0.18 7.00 -21.98
C ALA A 78 0.63 8.44 -22.24
#